data_AF-A0ABD2PCY1-F1
#
_entry.id   AF-A0ABD2PCY1-F1
#
_cell.length_a   1.000
_cell.length_b   1.000
_cell.length_c   1.000
_cell.angle_alpha   90.00
_cell.angle_beta   90.00
_cell.angle_gamma   90.00
#
_symmetry.space_group_name_H-M   'P 1'
#
loop_
_entity.id
_entity.type
_entity.pdbx_description
1 polymer ?
#
loop_
_entity_poly.entity_id
_entity_poly.type
_entity_poly.pdbx_seq_one_letter_code
_entity_poly.pdbx_strand_id
1 'polypeptide(L)'
;AKDYIIVNRRYKNAVESCKTYPGADIPTDHNLLLARIKVEFKRTKGNKKATIINTDKLKEESTYNKIKEEIHRYINEKPLKPTQTSEEDWQKIKTTLKNVTGSTLSRRPGKRINLG
;
A
#
# COMPACT_ATOMS: atom_id res chain seq x y z
N ALA A 1 -6.88 13.24 41.37
CA ALA A 1 -6.59 13.52 39.95
C ALA A 1 -6.60 12.20 39.19
N LYS A 2 -7.64 11.92 38.40
CA LYS A 2 -7.78 10.66 37.65
C LYS A 2 -7.66 10.83 36.13
N ASP A 3 -7.38 12.05 35.69
CA ASP A 3 -7.42 12.45 34.29
C ASP A 3 -6.00 12.54 33.71
N TYR A 4 -5.79 11.96 32.52
CA TYR A 4 -4.49 11.87 31.89
C TYR A 4 -4.58 12.11 30.38
N ILE A 5 -3.57 12.78 29.83
CA ILE A 5 -3.35 12.89 28.38
C ILE A 5 -2.07 12.11 28.07
N ILE A 6 -2.21 11.00 27.34
CA ILE A 6 -1.09 10.14 26.97
C ILE A 6 -0.54 10.57 25.62
N VAL A 7 0.77 10.82 25.56
CA VAL A 7 1.47 11.16 24.32
C VAL A 7 2.57 10.15 24.07
N ASN A 8 2.72 9.69 22.83
CA ASN A 8 3.83 8.82 22.45
C ASN A 8 5.16 9.54 22.72
N ARG A 9 6.13 8.87 23.36
CA ARG A 9 7.44 9.43 23.73
C ARG A 9 8.15 10.14 22.57
N ARG A 10 7.94 9.72 21.32
CA ARG A 10 8.51 10.37 20.13
C ARG A 10 8.02 11.80 19.89
N TYR A 11 6.85 12.15 20.43
CA TYR A 11 6.21 13.46 20.29
C TYR A 11 6.23 14.27 21.59
N LYS A 12 7.02 13.87 22.60
CA LYS A 12 7.09 14.62 23.87
C LYS A 12 7.48 16.09 23.68
N ASN A 13 8.34 16.38 22.69
CA ASN A 13 8.81 17.72 22.37
C ASN A 13 7.74 18.58 21.67
N ALA A 14 6.62 17.98 21.23
CA ALA A 14 5.49 18.68 20.67
C ALA A 14 4.55 19.24 21.75
N VAL A 15 4.66 18.76 23.00
CA VAL A 15 3.80 19.23 24.10
C VAL A 15 4.39 20.53 24.65
N GLU A 16 3.68 21.64 24.45
CA GLU A 16 4.13 22.98 24.89
C GLU A 16 3.75 23.25 26.34
N SER A 17 2.57 22.79 26.78
CA SER A 17 2.13 22.95 28.17
C SER A 17 1.01 21.97 28.51
N CYS A 18 1.00 21.48 29.75
CA CYS A 18 -0.11 20.74 30.34
C CYS A 18 -0.54 21.43 31.64
N LYS A 19 -1.81 21.74 31.81
CA LYS A 19 -2.34 22.46 32.98
C LYS A 19 -3.65 21.81 33.45
N THR A 20 -3.82 21.74 34.77
CA THR A 20 -5.09 21.40 35.40
C THR A 20 -5.79 22.69 35.82
N TYR A 21 -7.11 22.74 35.69
CA TYR A 21 -7.94 23.87 36.15
C TYR A 21 -8.86 23.41 37.28
N PRO A 22 -8.35 23.33 38.52
CA PRO A 22 -9.18 23.08 39.70
C PRO A 22 -9.98 24.37 39.99
N GLY A 23 -11.30 24.33 39.84
CA GLY A 23 -12.16 25.51 39.97
C GLY A 23 -12.66 26.09 38.64
N ALA A 24 -12.60 25.32 37.55
CA ALA A 24 -13.54 25.56 36.45
C ALA A 24 -14.97 25.45 37.01
N ASP A 25 -15.85 26.33 36.57
CA ASP A 25 -17.21 26.52 37.08
C ASP A 25 -18.13 25.35 36.65
N ILE A 26 -17.74 24.15 37.05
CA ILE A 26 -18.33 22.87 36.69
C ILE A 26 -18.54 22.11 38.00
N PRO A 27 -19.77 21.73 38.35
CA PRO A 27 -20.06 20.96 39.55
C PRO A 27 -19.70 19.48 39.37
N THR A 28 -18.48 19.18 38.93
CA THR A 28 -17.95 17.82 38.82
C THR A 28 -16.75 17.64 39.74
N ASP A 29 -16.60 16.44 40.30
CA ASP A 29 -15.45 16.00 41.09
C ASP A 29 -14.18 15.77 40.25
N HIS A 30 -14.24 16.04 38.94
CA HIS A 30 -13.14 16.00 37.99
C HIS A 30 -12.56 17.39 37.71
N ASN A 31 -11.22 17.47 37.67
CA ASN A 31 -10.51 18.69 37.28
C ASN A 31 -10.29 18.70 35.76
N LEU A 32 -10.59 19.81 35.10
CA LEU A 32 -10.28 19.96 33.68
C LEU A 32 -8.77 19.85 33.44
N LEU A 33 -8.38 19.05 32.46
CA LEU A 33 -7.00 18.88 32.02
C LEU A 33 -6.84 19.44 30.60
N LEU A 34 -5.93 20.39 30.43
CA LEU A 34 -5.66 21.05 29.16
C LEU A 34 -4.21 20.81 28.74
N ALA A 35 -4.01 20.28 27.54
CA ALA A 35 -2.70 20.22 26.91
C ALA A 35 -2.66 21.08 25.65
N ARG A 36 -1.59 21.85 25.49
CA ARG A 36 -1.26 22.56 24.25
C ARG A 36 -0.17 21.78 23.53
N ILE A 37 -0.44 21.38 22.29
CA ILE A 37 0.45 20.53 21.50
C ILE A 37 0.69 21.18 20.14
N LYS A 38 1.97 21.40 19.79
CA LYS A 38 2.41 21.91 18.50
C LYS A 38 2.66 20.76 17.52
N VAL A 39 1.83 20.67 16.48
CA VAL A 39 1.95 19.59 15.49
C VAL A 39 2.61 20.13 14.22
N GLU A 40 3.83 19.67 13.94
CA GLU A 40 4.53 19.96 12.69
C GLU A 40 4.50 18.72 11.78
N PHE A 41 3.76 18.82 10.68
CA PHE A 41 3.73 17.76 9.66
C PHE A 41 4.83 17.98 8.64
N LYS A 42 5.67 16.97 8.41
CA LYS A 42 6.56 16.96 7.25
C LYS A 42 5.75 16.60 6.02
N ARG A 43 5.91 17.37 4.93
CA ARG A 43 5.37 16.98 3.61
C ARG A 43 5.99 15.64 3.22
N THR A 44 5.18 14.60 3.20
CA THR A 44 5.61 13.29 2.72
C THR A 44 5.91 13.44 1.23
N LYS A 45 7.15 13.14 0.81
CA LYS A 45 7.45 12.95 -0.60
C LYS A 45 6.57 11.79 -1.04
N GLY A 46 5.60 12.03 -1.92
CA GLY A 46 4.66 11.00 -2.34
C GLY A 46 5.42 9.77 -2.79
N ASN A 47 5.06 8.60 -2.25
CA ASN A 47 5.63 7.33 -2.73
C ASN A 47 5.51 7.30 -4.26
N LYS A 48 6.60 6.91 -4.95
CA LYS A 48 6.60 6.78 -6.41
C LYS A 48 5.34 6.02 -6.81
N LYS A 49 4.53 6.61 -7.71
CA LYS A 49 3.29 5.97 -8.17
C LYS A 49 3.62 4.55 -8.60
N ALA A 50 2.90 3.55 -8.07
CA ALA A 50 3.07 2.18 -8.48
C ALA A 50 2.88 2.11 -10.00
N THR A 51 3.88 1.60 -10.71
CA THR A 51 3.78 1.40 -12.16
C THR A 51 2.97 0.14 -12.40
N ILE A 52 1.86 0.24 -13.12
CA ILE A 52 0.98 -0.88 -13.46
C ILE A 52 1.24 -1.28 -14.91
N ILE A 53 1.10 -2.56 -15.24
CA ILE A 53 1.19 -3.04 -16.63
C ILE A 53 0.11 -2.36 -17.47
N ASN A 54 0.47 -1.84 -18.65
CA ASN A 54 -0.48 -1.22 -19.55
C ASN A 54 -1.24 -2.29 -20.37
N THR A 55 -2.40 -2.69 -19.87
CA THR A 55 -3.29 -3.67 -20.54
C THR A 55 -3.98 -3.10 -21.78
N ASP A 56 -3.96 -1.79 -22.02
CA ASP A 56 -4.58 -1.22 -23.23
C ASP A 56 -3.87 -1.69 -24.50
N LYS A 57 -2.58 -2.02 -24.42
CA LYS A 57 -1.81 -2.61 -25.52
C LYS A 57 -2.26 -4.02 -25.90
N LEU A 58 -3.02 -4.71 -25.04
CA LEU A 58 -3.61 -6.02 -25.37
C LEU A 58 -4.84 -5.90 -26.28
N LYS A 59 -5.38 -4.69 -26.49
CA LYS A 59 -6.45 -4.44 -27.46
C LYS A 59 -5.95 -4.54 -28.91
N GLU A 60 -4.64 -4.44 -29.11
CA GLU A 60 -4.01 -4.62 -30.42
C GLU A 60 -3.81 -6.12 -30.70
N GLU A 61 -4.43 -6.60 -31.77
CA GLU A 61 -4.40 -8.01 -32.19
C GLU A 61 -2.96 -8.55 -32.38
N SER A 62 -2.07 -7.71 -32.91
CA SER A 62 -0.65 -8.08 -33.10
C SER A 62 0.09 -8.31 -31.78
N THR A 63 -0.23 -7.51 -30.76
CA THR A 63 0.41 -7.58 -29.45
C THR A 63 -0.16 -8.75 -28.64
N TYR A 64 -1.47 -9.00 -28.77
CA TYR A 64 -2.14 -10.16 -28.19
C TYR A 64 -1.57 -11.48 -28.73
N ASN A 65 -1.47 -11.63 -30.05
CA ASN A 65 -1.00 -12.88 -30.66
C ASN A 65 0.47 -13.17 -30.31
N LYS A 66 1.34 -12.17 -30.27
CA LYS A 66 2.73 -12.33 -29.81
C LYS A 66 2.81 -12.86 -28.38
N ILE A 67 2.02 -12.28 -27.48
CA ILE A 67 1.99 -12.71 -26.07
C ILE A 67 1.42 -14.13 -25.94
N LYS A 68 0.38 -14.44 -26.70
CA LYS A 68 -0.22 -15.79 -26.73
C LYS A 68 0.80 -16.84 -27.19
N GLU A 69 1.50 -16.58 -28.29
CA GLU A 69 2.54 -17.47 -28.82
C GLU A 69 3.71 -17.63 -27.84
N GLU A 70 4.13 -16.55 -27.20
CA GLU A 70 5.22 -16.56 -26.23
C GLU A 70 4.85 -17.34 -24.97
N ILE A 71 3.61 -17.21 -24.48
CA ILE A 71 3.09 -18.02 -23.36
C ILE A 71 2.99 -19.49 -23.77
N HIS A 72 2.44 -19.79 -24.95
CA HIS A 72 2.34 -21.17 -25.45
C HIS A 72 3.71 -21.83 -25.56
N ARG A 73 4.71 -21.13 -26.09
CA ARG A 73 6.09 -21.60 -26.16
C ARG A 73 6.65 -21.89 -24.76
N TYR A 74 6.49 -20.96 -23.81
CA TYR A 74 7.00 -21.15 -22.44
C TYR A 74 6.36 -22.31 -21.69
N ILE A 75 5.05 -22.54 -21.89
CA ILE A 75 4.33 -23.66 -21.28
C ILE A 75 4.78 -24.98 -21.91
N ASN A 76 4.97 -25.02 -23.23
CA ASN A 76 5.39 -26.23 -23.94
C ASN A 76 6.87 -26.59 -23.70
N GLU A 77 7.75 -25.60 -23.55
CA GLU A 77 9.18 -25.82 -23.27
C GLU A 77 9.43 -26.34 -21.84
N LYS A 78 8.50 -26.09 -20.91
CA LYS A 78 8.58 -26.56 -19.52
C LYS A 78 7.32 -27.35 -19.17
N PRO A 79 7.19 -28.60 -19.68
CA PRO A 79 6.05 -29.43 -19.36
C PRO A 79 5.93 -29.61 -17.84
N LEU A 80 4.69 -29.50 -17.36
CA LEU A 80 4.34 -29.72 -15.97
C LEU A 80 4.77 -31.13 -15.57
N LYS A 81 5.51 -31.25 -14.47
CA LYS A 81 5.97 -32.56 -14.00
C LYS A 81 4.80 -33.24 -13.28
N PRO A 82 4.58 -34.55 -13.47
CA PRO A 82 3.46 -35.25 -12.84
C PRO A 82 3.55 -35.33 -11.31
N THR A 83 4.69 -35.00 -10.71
CA THR A 83 4.94 -35.03 -9.26
C THR A 83 4.49 -33.74 -8.55
N GLN A 84 3.90 -32.80 -9.27
CA GLN A 84 3.75 -31.43 -8.80
C GLN A 84 2.34 -31.10 -8.29
N THR A 85 2.26 -30.34 -7.20
CA THR A 85 0.97 -29.92 -6.62
C THR A 85 0.36 -28.81 -7.49
N SER A 86 -0.97 -28.79 -7.59
CA SER A 86 -1.73 -27.79 -8.37
C SER A 86 -1.36 -26.34 -8.04
N GLU A 87 -0.99 -26.03 -6.80
CA GLU A 87 -0.53 -24.70 -6.39
C GLU A 87 0.83 -24.34 -6.99
N GLU A 88 1.77 -25.28 -7.06
CA GLU A 88 3.09 -25.02 -7.63
C GLU A 88 3.00 -24.80 -9.14
N ASP A 89 2.10 -25.51 -9.81
CA ASP A 89 1.79 -25.33 -11.23
C ASP A 89 1.15 -23.95 -11.48
N TRP A 90 0.22 -23.55 -10.62
CA TRP A 90 -0.38 -22.23 -10.69
C TRP A 90 0.64 -21.11 -10.49
N GLN A 91 1.56 -21.25 -9.52
CA GLN A 91 2.62 -20.26 -9.30
C GLN A 91 3.57 -20.17 -10.50
N LYS A 92 3.88 -21.30 -11.16
CA LYS A 92 4.67 -21.30 -12.40
C LYS A 92 3.97 -20.55 -13.52
N ILE A 93 2.70 -20.82 -13.76
CA ILE A 93 1.90 -20.12 -14.79
C ILE A 93 1.81 -18.61 -14.48
N LYS A 94 1.61 -18.27 -13.21
CA LYS A 94 1.49 -16.87 -12.79
C LYS A 94 2.80 -16.11 -12.96
N THR A 95 3.93 -16.74 -12.67
CA THR A 95 5.26 -16.12 -12.82
C THR A 95 5.65 -15.97 -14.29
N THR A 96 5.39 -16.98 -15.14
CA THR A 96 5.62 -16.87 -16.59
C THR A 96 4.78 -15.75 -17.20
N LEU A 97 3.48 -15.69 -16.85
CA LEU A 97 2.58 -14.63 -17.30
C LEU A 97 3.09 -13.24 -16.89
N LYS A 98 3.50 -13.06 -15.64
CA LYS A 98 4.05 -11.78 -15.16
C LYS A 98 5.34 -11.38 -15.87
N ASN A 99 6.19 -12.34 -16.22
CA ASN A 99 7.45 -12.09 -16.90
C ASN A 99 7.21 -11.68 -18.36
N VAL A 100 6.42 -12.46 -19.11
CA VAL A 100 6.08 -12.18 -20.51
C VAL A 100 5.33 -10.87 -20.66
N THR A 101 4.35 -10.61 -19.80
CA THR A 101 3.64 -9.33 -19.80
C THR A 101 4.54 -8.18 -19.36
N GLY A 102 5.51 -8.42 -18.47
CA GLY A 102 6.48 -7.41 -18.03
C GLY A 102 7.53 -7.03 -19.08
N SER A 103 7.93 -7.97 -19.94
CA SER A 103 8.88 -7.74 -21.04
C SER A 103 8.21 -7.08 -22.24
N THR A 104 7.00 -7.54 -22.59
CA THR A 104 6.34 -7.17 -23.85
C THR A 104 5.43 -5.94 -23.69
N LEU A 105 4.84 -5.72 -22.50
CA LEU A 105 3.96 -4.57 -22.26
C LEU A 105 4.71 -3.45 -21.51
N SER A 106 4.54 -2.23 -22.00
CA SER A 106 5.02 -1.04 -21.28
C SER A 106 4.26 -0.85 -19.97
N ARG A 107 4.94 -0.34 -18.94
CA ARG A 107 4.28 0.06 -17.70
C ARG A 107 3.73 1.49 -17.80
N ARG A 108 2.56 1.72 -17.21
CA ARG A 108 1.91 3.03 -17.07
C ARG A 108 1.86 3.46 -15.60
N PRO A 109 1.81 4.76 -15.30
CA PRO A 109 1.60 5.23 -13.94
C PRO A 109 0.23 4.76 -13.44
N GLY A 110 0.20 4.02 -12.34
CA GLY A 110 -1.03 3.58 -11.70
C GLY A 110 -1.84 4.75 -11.15
N LYS A 111 -3.15 4.73 -11.38
CA LYS A 111 -4.08 5.65 -10.72
C LYS A 111 -4.25 5.21 -9.27
N ARG A 112 -4.13 6.14 -8.32
CA ARG A 112 -4.42 5.86 -6.91
C ARG A 112 -5.91 5.54 -6.80
N ILE A 113 -6.25 4.30 -6.46
CA ILE A 113 -7.55 3.98 -5.88
C ILE A 113 -7.46 4.33 -4.40
N ASN A 114 -8.09 5.44 -3.99
CA ASN A 114 -8.32 5.69 -2.58
C ASN A 114 -9.52 4.83 -2.19
N LEU A 115 -9.27 3.71 -1.51
CA LEU A 115 -10.32 3.06 -0.72
C LEU A 115 -10.36 3.86 0.58
N GLY A 116 -11.33 4.78 0.66
CA GLY A 116 -11.66 5.53 1.86
C GLY A 116 -12.44 4.67 2.83
#